data_AF-A0A4Q2W3U6-F1
#
_entry.id   AF-A0A4Q2W3U6-F1
#
_cell.length_a   1.000
_cell.length_b   1.000
_cell.length_c   1.000
_cell.angle_alpha   90.00
_cell.angle_beta   90.00
_cell.angle_gamma   90.00
#
_symmetry.space_group_name_H-M   'P 1'
#
loop_
_entity.id
_entity.type
_entity.pdbx_description
1 polymer ?
#
loop_
_entity_poly.entity_id
_entity_poly.type
_entity_poly.pdbx_seq_one_letter_code
_entity_poly.pdbx_strand_id
1 'polypeptide(L)'
;MIYWLSQNVALYTGDLYVPELDWHPCIPGILGDETLPFSSLQEAQESLSYLDFVYEANFNGDTTSADIQRQRSCPLPLKAVSRHYTNAANLTQAAYNVWSSRLDLFKRSMSGVQLGPHEQQSLAWCELQQALWRAFLNCSDGGYTKENSCQILERVEDILQIESAQTRPVFKFDGDLLSSVGFVCTACRDGDVRNRAISLLRSIRRREGVFDSQEMASLFSRMASVLDGKVATWEALPWGATRLSLELSRLSDTS
;
A
#
# COMPACT_ATOMS: atom_id res chain seq x y z
N MET A 1 8.88 -6.04 -6.92
CA MET A 1 9.42 -6.77 -5.74
C MET A 1 10.39 -5.93 -4.91
N ILE A 2 11.45 -5.32 -5.48
CA ILE A 2 12.41 -4.48 -4.71
C ILE A 2 11.83 -3.11 -4.30
N TYR A 3 10.89 -2.55 -5.07
CA TYR A 3 10.18 -1.31 -4.73
C TYR A 3 9.29 -1.41 -3.49
N TRP A 4 8.55 -2.52 -3.39
CA TRP A 4 7.82 -2.86 -2.19
C TRP A 4 8.76 -2.95 -0.99
N LEU A 5 10.01 -3.43 -1.15
CA LEU A 5 10.98 -3.42 -0.06
C LEU A 5 11.32 -1.99 0.41
N SER A 6 11.56 -1.04 -0.50
CA SER A 6 11.85 0.35 -0.12
C SER A 6 10.66 1.02 0.58
N GLN A 7 9.44 0.84 0.07
CA GLN A 7 8.24 1.35 0.73
C GLN A 7 7.97 0.67 2.08
N ASN A 8 8.16 -0.65 2.16
CA ASN A 8 8.03 -1.41 3.41
C ASN A 8 9.08 -0.96 4.44
N VAL A 9 10.30 -0.63 4.01
CA VAL A 9 11.35 -0.06 4.89
C VAL A 9 11.00 1.37 5.31
N ALA A 10 10.51 2.22 4.42
CA ALA A 10 10.03 3.56 4.76
C ALA A 10 8.82 3.52 5.72
N LEU A 11 7.88 2.60 5.49
CA LEU A 11 6.73 2.31 6.36
C LEU A 11 7.18 1.75 7.71
N TYR A 12 8.26 0.98 7.75
CA TYR A 12 8.80 0.46 9.00
C TYR A 12 9.53 1.53 9.82
N THR A 13 10.41 2.29 9.16
CA THR A 13 11.30 3.27 9.80
C THR A 13 10.65 4.63 10.04
N GLY A 14 9.66 5.01 9.23
CA GLY A 14 9.12 6.37 9.17
C GLY A 14 10.08 7.37 8.52
N ASP A 15 11.12 6.90 7.84
CA ASP A 15 12.04 7.73 7.06
C ASP A 15 11.58 7.77 5.60
N LEU A 16 11.45 8.98 5.05
CA LEU A 16 11.10 9.21 3.64
C LEU A 16 12.29 9.00 2.70
N TYR A 17 13.48 8.77 3.24
CA TYR A 17 14.70 8.62 2.46
C TYR A 17 15.08 7.15 2.34
N VAL A 18 14.86 6.60 1.15
CA VAL A 18 15.49 5.36 0.73
C VAL A 18 16.51 5.73 -0.33
N PRO A 19 17.80 5.33 -0.22
CA PRO A 19 18.81 5.63 -1.22
C PRO A 19 18.31 5.21 -2.61
N GLU A 20 18.59 6.04 -3.62
CA GLU A 20 18.28 5.76 -5.02
C GLU A 20 18.80 4.36 -5.37
N LEU A 21 17.87 3.43 -5.53
CA LEU A 21 18.15 2.17 -6.21
C LEU A 21 18.08 2.51 -7.68
N ASP A 22 19.16 2.28 -8.44
CA ASP A 22 19.17 2.55 -9.88
C ASP A 22 18.03 1.79 -10.57
N TRP A 23 16.94 2.49 -10.87
CA TRP A 23 15.77 1.93 -11.53
C TRP A 23 15.99 1.96 -13.04
N HIS A 24 15.90 0.81 -13.69
CA HIS A 24 15.75 0.79 -15.14
C HIS A 24 14.31 1.17 -15.49
N PRO A 25 14.09 2.26 -16.25
CA PRO A 25 12.73 2.68 -16.59
C PRO A 25 12.05 1.61 -17.44
N CYS A 26 10.89 1.14 -16.98
CA CYS A 26 9.98 0.37 -17.81
C CYS A 26 9.36 1.32 -18.85
N ILE A 27 9.46 0.94 -20.12
CA ILE A 27 9.12 1.78 -21.27
C ILE A 27 7.61 2.13 -21.24
N PRO A 28 7.24 3.41 -21.48
CA PRO A 28 5.85 3.83 -21.69
C PRO A 28 5.22 3.05 -22.86
N GLY A 29 4.36 2.09 -22.55
CA GLY A 29 3.77 1.17 -23.54
C GLY A 29 3.21 -0.13 -22.96
N ILE A 30 3.59 -0.50 -21.73
CA ILE A 30 3.21 -1.77 -21.10
C ILE A 30 1.76 -1.80 -20.60
N LEU A 31 1.18 -0.65 -20.21
CA LEU A 31 -0.21 -0.61 -19.74
C LEU A 31 -1.24 -0.99 -20.81
N GLY A 32 -0.88 -0.91 -22.10
CA GLY A 32 -1.76 -1.28 -23.20
C GLY A 32 -2.96 -0.35 -23.37
N ASP A 33 -3.99 -0.87 -24.05
CA ASP A 33 -5.25 -0.18 -24.34
C ASP A 33 -6.29 -0.48 -23.24
N GLU A 34 -6.90 0.55 -22.66
CA GLU A 34 -7.91 0.43 -21.59
C GLU A 34 -9.17 -0.33 -22.02
N THR A 35 -9.41 -0.45 -23.33
CA THR A 35 -10.57 -1.13 -23.91
C THR A 35 -10.36 -2.62 -24.15
N LEU A 36 -9.13 -3.12 -23.97
CA LEU A 36 -8.77 -4.52 -24.19
C LEU A 36 -8.40 -5.22 -22.87
N PRO A 37 -8.87 -6.47 -22.64
CA PRO A 37 -8.47 -7.22 -21.45
C PRO A 37 -6.95 -7.48 -21.45
N PHE A 38 -6.40 -7.79 -20.29
CA PHE A 38 -5.08 -8.43 -20.23
C PHE A 38 -5.10 -9.78 -20.95
N SER A 39 -3.99 -10.17 -21.55
CA SER A 39 -3.82 -11.47 -22.20
C SER A 39 -3.59 -12.59 -21.18
N SER A 40 -3.07 -12.24 -20.00
CA SER A 40 -2.84 -13.15 -18.88
C SER A 40 -2.76 -12.40 -17.55
N LEU A 41 -2.90 -13.12 -16.43
CA LEU A 41 -2.63 -12.56 -15.10
C LEU A 41 -1.17 -12.18 -14.90
N GLN A 42 -0.23 -12.85 -15.57
CA GLN A 42 1.17 -12.48 -15.54
C GLN A 42 1.39 -11.09 -16.15
N GLU A 43 0.76 -10.80 -17.29
CA GLU A 43 0.79 -9.45 -17.90
C GLU A 43 0.22 -8.40 -16.95
N ALA A 44 -0.89 -8.70 -16.27
CA ALA A 44 -1.50 -7.80 -15.29
C ALA A 44 -0.53 -7.51 -14.11
N GLN A 45 0.19 -8.52 -13.63
CA GLN A 45 1.17 -8.38 -12.55
C GLN A 45 2.43 -7.62 -12.99
N GLU A 46 2.97 -7.93 -14.16
CA GLU A 46 4.15 -7.25 -14.70
C GLU A 46 3.86 -5.77 -14.97
N SER A 47 2.67 -5.46 -15.49
CA SER A 47 2.26 -4.07 -15.76
C SER A 47 2.00 -3.23 -14.50
N LEU A 48 1.76 -3.83 -13.32
CA LEU A 48 1.68 -3.10 -12.05
C LEU A 48 2.99 -2.36 -11.73
N SER A 49 4.14 -2.94 -12.08
CA SER A 49 5.44 -2.29 -11.87
C SER A 49 5.59 -0.96 -12.62
N TYR A 50 4.81 -0.78 -13.71
CA TYR A 50 4.76 0.49 -14.42
C TYR A 50 3.94 1.54 -13.66
N LEU A 51 2.87 1.13 -12.97
CA LEU A 51 2.09 2.04 -12.12
C LEU A 51 2.95 2.55 -10.95
N ASP A 52 3.70 1.64 -10.31
CA ASP A 52 4.70 1.98 -9.29
C ASP A 52 5.72 2.99 -9.84
N PHE A 53 6.26 2.74 -11.04
CA PHE A 53 7.23 3.62 -11.69
C PHE A 53 6.66 5.01 -12.00
N VAL A 54 5.43 5.10 -12.54
CA VAL A 54 4.79 6.40 -12.85
C VAL A 54 4.61 7.21 -11.58
N TYR A 55 4.20 6.58 -10.48
CA TYR A 55 4.12 7.26 -9.19
C TYR A 55 5.50 7.79 -8.78
N GLU A 56 6.53 6.94 -8.75
CA GLU A 56 7.88 7.30 -8.33
C GLU A 56 8.55 8.37 -9.17
N ALA A 57 8.57 8.19 -10.49
CA ALA A 57 9.23 9.12 -11.40
C ALA A 57 8.61 10.52 -11.34
N ASN A 58 7.33 10.62 -11.00
CA ASN A 58 6.65 11.91 -10.91
C ASN A 58 6.56 12.46 -9.48
N PHE A 59 6.72 11.61 -8.45
CA PHE A 59 6.70 12.01 -7.05
C PHE A 59 8.10 12.36 -6.51
N ASN A 60 9.14 11.63 -6.95
CA ASN A 60 10.53 11.79 -6.51
C ASN A 60 11.45 12.47 -7.56
N GLY A 61 10.99 12.59 -8.81
CA GLY A 61 11.81 12.96 -9.98
C GLY A 61 12.33 14.40 -10.05
N ASP A 62 12.02 15.28 -9.11
CA ASP A 62 12.55 16.66 -9.09
C ASP A 62 13.54 16.95 -7.94
N THR A 63 13.86 15.95 -7.11
CA THR A 63 14.85 16.12 -6.04
C THR A 63 16.22 15.68 -6.52
N THR A 64 16.93 16.53 -7.26
CA THR A 64 18.35 16.27 -7.51
C THR A 64 19.11 16.28 -6.18
N SER A 65 20.14 15.43 -6.05
CA SER A 65 21.08 15.40 -4.92
C SER A 65 21.62 16.80 -4.53
N ALA A 66 21.78 17.70 -5.51
CA ALA A 66 22.22 19.07 -5.31
C ALA A 66 21.14 19.99 -4.71
N ASP A 67 19.86 19.75 -5.01
CA ASP A 67 18.74 20.51 -4.44
C ASP A 67 18.48 20.12 -2.98
N ILE A 68 18.71 18.86 -2.61
CA ILE A 68 18.59 18.37 -1.23
C ILE A 68 19.67 18.99 -0.31
N GLN A 69 20.88 19.25 -0.82
CA GLN A 69 21.89 19.98 -0.05
C GLN A 69 21.54 21.46 0.13
N ARG A 70 20.83 22.07 -0.83
CA ARG A 70 20.30 23.45 -0.70
C ARG A 70 18.99 23.55 0.11
N GLN A 71 18.24 22.45 0.26
CA GLN A 71 17.00 22.39 1.05
C GLN A 71 17.21 22.63 2.55
N ARG A 72 18.45 22.56 3.07
CA ARG A 72 18.77 23.06 4.41
C ARG A 72 18.74 24.58 4.53
N SER A 73 18.60 25.35 3.44
CA SER A 73 18.84 26.80 3.47
C SER A 73 17.87 27.68 2.67
N CYS A 74 16.93 27.16 1.87
CA CYS A 74 15.94 28.01 1.18
C CYS A 74 14.58 27.32 0.99
N PRO A 75 13.46 27.97 1.33
CA PRO A 75 12.12 27.45 1.05
C PRO A 75 11.80 27.64 -0.44
N LEU A 76 11.66 26.54 -1.18
CA LEU A 76 11.04 26.59 -2.51
C LEU A 76 9.62 27.19 -2.41
N PRO A 77 9.12 27.86 -3.45
CA PRO A 77 7.75 28.36 -3.44
C PRO A 77 6.78 27.18 -3.37
N LEU A 78 5.96 27.12 -2.31
CA LEU A 78 4.91 26.11 -2.06
C LEU A 78 4.05 25.79 -3.30
N LYS A 79 3.89 26.75 -4.22
CA LYS A 79 3.13 26.61 -5.48
C LYS A 79 3.79 25.71 -6.52
N ALA A 80 5.12 25.66 -6.59
CA ALA A 80 5.83 24.76 -7.50
C ALA A 80 5.67 23.32 -7.00
N VAL A 81 6.00 23.11 -5.73
CA VAL A 81 5.83 21.83 -5.00
C VAL A 81 4.41 21.27 -5.18
N SER A 82 3.38 22.09 -4.93
CA SER A 82 1.97 21.71 -5.11
C SER A 82 1.61 21.32 -6.56
N ARG A 83 2.17 21.99 -7.58
CA ARG A 83 1.86 21.71 -8.99
C ARG A 83 2.49 20.39 -9.47
N HIS A 84 3.70 20.08 -9.01
CA HIS A 84 4.36 18.80 -9.27
C HIS A 84 3.56 17.64 -8.67
N TYR A 85 3.09 17.78 -7.41
CA TYR A 85 2.21 16.81 -6.77
C TYR A 85 0.90 16.57 -7.53
N THR A 86 0.21 17.64 -7.95
CA THR A 86 -1.05 17.49 -8.70
C THR A 86 -0.83 16.77 -10.03
N ASN A 87 0.26 17.06 -10.74
CA ASN A 87 0.57 16.39 -12.00
C ASN A 87 0.91 14.91 -11.82
N ALA A 88 1.72 14.57 -10.80
CA ALA A 88 2.07 13.19 -10.47
C ALA A 88 0.83 12.36 -10.09
N ALA A 89 -0.05 12.92 -9.25
CA ALA A 89 -1.30 12.29 -8.86
C ALA A 89 -2.22 12.05 -10.08
N ASN A 90 -2.35 13.03 -10.97
CA ASN A 90 -3.17 12.90 -12.18
C ASN A 90 -2.64 11.84 -13.15
N LEU A 91 -1.32 11.78 -13.36
CA LEU A 91 -0.70 10.77 -14.23
C LEU A 91 -0.82 9.36 -13.64
N THR A 92 -0.62 9.23 -12.32
CA THR A 92 -0.78 7.95 -11.60
C THR A 92 -2.25 7.50 -11.65
N GLN A 93 -3.19 8.43 -11.47
CA GLN A 93 -4.62 8.14 -11.60
C GLN A 93 -4.99 7.66 -13.00
N ALA A 94 -4.47 8.31 -14.05
CA ALA A 94 -4.72 7.90 -15.43
C ALA A 94 -4.14 6.50 -15.70
N ALA A 95 -2.91 6.23 -15.26
CA ALA A 95 -2.28 4.93 -15.37
C ALA A 95 -3.07 3.83 -14.63
N TYR A 96 -3.53 4.11 -13.41
CA TYR A 96 -4.37 3.21 -12.64
C TYR A 96 -5.70 2.93 -13.33
N ASN A 97 -6.36 3.95 -13.92
CA ASN A 97 -7.63 3.76 -14.62
C ASN A 97 -7.49 2.81 -15.81
N VAL A 98 -6.42 2.94 -16.59
CA VAL A 98 -6.11 2.01 -17.69
C VAL A 98 -5.92 0.60 -17.13
N TRP A 99 -5.01 0.43 -16.17
CA TRP A 99 -4.71 -0.88 -15.59
C TRP A 99 -5.95 -1.56 -14.99
N SER A 100 -6.72 -0.82 -14.20
CA SER A 100 -7.94 -1.28 -13.54
C SER A 100 -9.00 -1.70 -14.55
N SER A 101 -9.20 -0.92 -15.63
CA SER A 101 -10.18 -1.24 -16.67
C SER A 101 -9.83 -2.53 -17.38
N ARG A 102 -8.55 -2.73 -17.72
CA ARG A 102 -8.08 -3.98 -18.35
C ARG A 102 -8.24 -5.19 -17.44
N LEU A 103 -8.01 -5.04 -16.14
CA LEU A 103 -8.24 -6.11 -15.15
C LEU A 103 -9.73 -6.47 -15.06
N ASP A 104 -10.61 -5.46 -15.02
CA ASP A 104 -12.05 -5.69 -14.97
C ASP A 104 -12.56 -6.39 -16.24
N LEU A 105 -12.03 -6.01 -17.42
CA LEU A 105 -12.32 -6.69 -18.69
C LEU A 105 -11.81 -8.14 -18.68
N PHE A 106 -10.60 -8.38 -18.18
CA PHE A 106 -10.05 -9.73 -18.03
C PHE A 106 -10.94 -10.59 -17.13
N LYS A 107 -11.33 -10.08 -15.95
CA LYS A 107 -12.25 -10.76 -15.01
C LYS A 107 -13.58 -11.12 -15.66
N ARG A 108 -14.16 -10.20 -16.45
CA ARG A 108 -15.39 -10.44 -17.20
C ARG A 108 -15.20 -11.53 -18.26
N SER A 109 -14.08 -11.52 -18.97
CA SER A 109 -13.77 -12.54 -19.99
C SER A 109 -13.58 -13.94 -19.40
N MET A 110 -13.12 -14.03 -18.16
CA MET A 110 -12.93 -15.28 -17.42
C MET A 110 -14.15 -15.70 -16.60
N SER A 111 -15.26 -14.95 -16.68
CA SER A 111 -16.48 -15.28 -15.94
C SER A 111 -17.03 -16.64 -16.35
N GLY A 112 -17.17 -17.55 -15.40
CA GLY A 112 -17.61 -18.93 -15.63
C GLY A 112 -16.49 -19.91 -16.01
N VAL A 113 -15.26 -19.45 -16.16
CA VAL A 113 -14.08 -20.32 -16.35
C VAL A 113 -13.57 -20.77 -14.98
N GLN A 114 -13.34 -22.08 -14.83
CA GLN A 114 -12.72 -22.61 -13.62
C GLN A 114 -11.21 -22.36 -13.67
N LEU A 115 -10.75 -21.33 -12.96
CA LEU A 115 -9.33 -21.01 -12.82
C LEU A 115 -8.61 -22.08 -11.99
N GLY A 116 -7.37 -22.39 -12.36
CA GLY A 116 -6.49 -23.23 -11.56
C GLY A 116 -6.06 -22.54 -10.26
N PRO A 117 -5.56 -23.27 -9.25
CA PRO A 117 -5.19 -22.68 -7.95
C PRO A 117 -4.19 -21.52 -8.04
N HIS A 118 -3.21 -21.62 -8.95
CA HIS A 118 -2.23 -20.56 -9.18
C HIS A 118 -2.85 -19.30 -9.80
N GLU A 119 -3.78 -19.47 -10.74
CA GLU A 119 -4.49 -18.37 -11.39
C GLU A 119 -5.46 -17.70 -10.41
N GLN A 120 -6.16 -18.47 -9.58
CA GLN A 120 -7.00 -17.92 -8.51
C GLN A 120 -6.18 -17.05 -7.55
N GLN A 121 -5.01 -17.54 -7.13
CA GLN A 121 -4.12 -16.79 -6.26
C GLN A 121 -3.56 -15.53 -6.93
N SER A 122 -3.16 -15.63 -8.20
CA SER A 122 -2.64 -14.49 -8.97
C SER A 122 -3.72 -13.42 -9.17
N LEU A 123 -4.95 -13.83 -9.45
CA LEU A 123 -6.09 -12.93 -9.58
C LEU A 123 -6.41 -12.23 -8.24
N ALA A 124 -6.47 -12.99 -7.14
CA ALA A 124 -6.72 -12.42 -5.81
C ALA A 124 -5.66 -11.37 -5.43
N TRP A 125 -4.40 -11.59 -5.82
CA TRP A 125 -3.34 -10.60 -5.64
C TRP A 125 -3.57 -9.33 -6.47
N CYS A 126 -3.92 -9.46 -7.75
CA CYS A 126 -4.26 -8.32 -8.59
C CYS A 126 -5.45 -7.53 -8.01
N GLU A 127 -6.46 -8.21 -7.48
CA GLU A 127 -7.61 -7.53 -6.85
C GLU A 127 -7.24 -6.79 -5.57
N LEU A 128 -6.34 -7.34 -4.75
CA LEU A 128 -5.78 -6.63 -3.59
C LEU A 128 -5.06 -5.36 -4.04
N GLN A 129 -4.20 -5.46 -5.06
CA GLN A 129 -3.47 -4.32 -5.61
C GLN A 129 -4.42 -3.26 -6.19
N GLN A 130 -5.47 -3.68 -6.88
CA GLN A 130 -6.54 -2.77 -7.35
C GLN A 130 -7.20 -2.02 -6.19
N ALA A 131 -7.53 -2.73 -5.09
CA ALA A 131 -8.15 -2.12 -3.92
C ALA A 131 -7.21 -1.15 -3.18
N LEU A 132 -5.93 -1.49 -3.04
CA LEU A 132 -4.92 -0.62 -2.43
C LEU A 132 -4.73 0.66 -3.23
N TRP A 133 -4.51 0.55 -4.54
CA TRP A 133 -4.32 1.72 -5.41
C TRP A 133 -5.56 2.62 -5.43
N ARG A 134 -6.76 2.02 -5.47
CA ARG A 134 -8.02 2.77 -5.34
C ARG A 134 -8.09 3.53 -4.02
N ALA A 135 -7.75 2.87 -2.91
CA ALA A 135 -7.78 3.49 -1.59
C ALA A 135 -6.77 4.64 -1.47
N PHE A 136 -5.56 4.42 -1.98
CA PHE A 136 -4.48 5.39 -2.00
C PHE A 136 -4.83 6.62 -2.84
N LEU A 137 -5.29 6.44 -4.08
CA LEU A 137 -5.64 7.54 -4.98
C LEU A 137 -6.88 8.32 -4.52
N ASN A 138 -7.82 7.66 -3.84
CA ASN A 138 -8.98 8.29 -3.22
C ASN A 138 -8.70 8.81 -1.80
N CYS A 139 -7.47 8.68 -1.30
CA CYS A 139 -7.10 9.14 0.03
C CYS A 139 -7.15 10.68 0.04
N SER A 140 -7.91 11.23 0.99
CA SER A 140 -7.93 12.66 1.26
C SER A 140 -7.29 12.93 2.63
N ASP A 141 -7.29 14.18 3.09
CA ASP A 141 -6.83 14.53 4.45
C ASP A 141 -7.53 13.70 5.54
N GLY A 142 -8.71 13.15 5.25
CA GLY A 142 -9.46 12.23 6.11
C GLY A 142 -8.93 10.79 6.18
N GLY A 143 -7.88 10.44 5.45
CA GLY A 143 -7.40 9.06 5.33
C GLY A 143 -8.25 8.22 4.37
N TYR A 144 -8.20 6.89 4.55
CA TYR A 144 -8.99 5.95 3.75
C TYR A 144 -10.46 5.95 4.18
N THR A 145 -11.35 5.88 3.19
CA THR A 145 -12.78 5.71 3.45
C THR A 145 -13.05 4.34 4.09
N LYS A 146 -14.18 4.24 4.81
CA LYS A 146 -14.66 2.97 5.38
C LYS A 146 -14.80 1.89 4.31
N GLU A 147 -15.39 2.25 3.17
CA GLU A 147 -15.63 1.34 2.05
C GLU A 147 -14.32 0.79 1.47
N ASN A 148 -13.36 1.66 1.13
CA ASN A 148 -12.07 1.23 0.60
C ASN A 148 -11.32 0.34 1.59
N SER A 149 -11.39 0.68 2.88
CA SER A 149 -10.76 -0.09 3.94
C SER A 149 -11.38 -1.49 4.07
N CYS A 150 -12.71 -1.61 4.02
CA CYS A 150 -13.39 -2.90 4.01
C CYS A 150 -13.02 -3.74 2.78
N GLN A 151 -12.99 -3.14 1.60
CA GLN A 151 -12.60 -3.83 0.36
C GLN A 151 -11.19 -4.43 0.47
N ILE A 152 -10.21 -3.68 1.01
CA ILE A 152 -8.86 -4.19 1.25
C ILE A 152 -8.90 -5.41 2.18
N LEU A 153 -9.58 -5.32 3.32
CA LEU A 153 -9.65 -6.42 4.29
C LEU A 153 -10.32 -7.67 3.69
N GLU A 154 -11.37 -7.50 2.89
CA GLU A 154 -12.03 -8.60 2.18
C GLU A 154 -11.09 -9.27 1.17
N ARG A 155 -10.33 -8.50 0.38
CA ARG A 155 -9.33 -9.07 -0.54
C ARG A 155 -8.23 -9.82 0.22
N VAL A 156 -7.82 -9.33 1.39
CA VAL A 156 -6.84 -10.02 2.24
C VAL A 156 -7.40 -11.35 2.74
N GLU A 157 -8.63 -11.37 3.23
CA GLU A 157 -9.32 -12.57 3.70
C GLU A 157 -9.48 -13.60 2.58
N ASP A 158 -9.83 -13.17 1.35
CA ASP A 158 -9.92 -14.04 0.17
C ASP A 158 -8.57 -14.74 -0.11
N ILE A 159 -7.46 -14.00 -0.03
CA ILE A 159 -6.11 -14.58 -0.23
C ILE A 159 -5.78 -15.60 0.87
N LEU A 160 -6.06 -15.26 2.13
CA LEU A 160 -5.82 -16.17 3.26
C LEU A 160 -6.66 -17.45 3.16
N GLN A 161 -7.90 -17.34 2.67
CA GLN A 161 -8.76 -18.49 2.43
C GLN A 161 -8.17 -19.39 1.34
N ILE A 162 -7.72 -18.82 0.21
CA ILE A 162 -7.06 -19.57 -0.87
C ILE A 162 -5.81 -20.28 -0.34
N GLU A 163 -4.98 -19.59 0.45
CA GLU A 163 -3.76 -20.16 1.04
C GLU A 163 -4.06 -21.27 2.04
N SER A 164 -5.10 -21.11 2.88
CA SER A 164 -5.50 -22.13 3.85
C SER A 164 -5.98 -23.44 3.20
N ALA A 165 -6.49 -23.36 1.97
CA ALA A 165 -6.88 -24.53 1.18
C ALA A 165 -5.68 -25.28 0.58
N GLN A 166 -4.48 -24.70 0.61
CA GLN A 166 -3.26 -25.34 0.11
C GLN A 166 -2.73 -26.35 1.14
N THR A 167 -2.42 -27.57 0.67
CA THR A 167 -1.97 -28.67 1.52
C THR A 167 -0.50 -28.60 1.92
N ARG A 168 0.27 -27.66 1.35
CA ARG A 168 1.71 -27.50 1.58
C ARG A 168 2.02 -26.07 1.99
N PRO A 169 2.90 -25.86 2.98
CA PRO A 169 3.40 -24.53 3.29
C PRO A 169 4.09 -23.92 2.06
N VAL A 170 3.68 -22.70 1.68
CA VAL A 170 4.31 -21.94 0.61
C VAL A 170 5.06 -20.78 1.26
N PHE A 171 6.39 -20.76 1.10
CA PHE A 171 7.19 -19.60 1.46
C PHE A 171 7.08 -18.58 0.34
N LYS A 172 6.48 -17.43 0.64
CA LYS A 172 6.39 -16.31 -0.29
C LYS A 172 7.37 -15.23 0.12
N PHE A 173 8.05 -14.68 -0.87
CA PHE A 173 8.91 -13.52 -0.71
C PHE A 173 8.10 -12.21 -0.84
N ASP A 174 6.92 -12.27 -1.45
CA ASP A 174 6.02 -11.12 -1.61
C ASP A 174 5.40 -10.77 -0.25
N GLY A 175 5.69 -9.56 0.24
CA GLY A 175 5.48 -9.16 1.63
C GLY A 175 4.38 -8.12 1.84
N ASP A 176 3.42 -8.04 0.92
CA ASP A 176 2.51 -6.89 0.88
C ASP A 176 1.19 -7.11 1.61
N LEU A 177 0.91 -8.33 2.08
CA LEU A 177 -0.39 -8.63 2.67
C LEU A 177 -0.46 -8.13 4.14
N LEU A 178 0.63 -8.18 4.91
CA LEU A 178 0.70 -7.55 6.24
C LEU A 178 0.71 -6.03 6.15
N SER A 179 1.46 -5.46 5.20
CA SER A 179 1.49 -4.01 5.00
C SER A 179 0.14 -3.47 4.53
N SER A 180 -0.59 -4.20 3.68
CA SER A 180 -1.98 -3.89 3.29
C SER A 180 -2.91 -3.71 4.49
N VAL A 181 -2.88 -4.64 5.44
CA VAL A 181 -3.69 -4.54 6.66
C VAL A 181 -3.16 -3.42 7.57
N GLY A 182 -1.85 -3.21 7.61
CA GLY A 182 -1.20 -2.08 8.28
C GLY A 182 -1.70 -0.72 7.79
N PHE A 183 -1.82 -0.53 6.47
CA PHE A 183 -2.37 0.70 5.89
C PHE A 183 -3.81 0.96 6.34
N VAL A 184 -4.65 -0.08 6.42
CA VAL A 184 -6.01 0.08 6.97
C VAL A 184 -5.96 0.54 8.43
N CYS A 185 -5.05 -0.01 9.24
CA CYS A 185 -4.91 0.38 10.64
C CYS A 185 -4.50 1.86 10.81
N THR A 186 -3.63 2.37 9.94
CA THR A 186 -3.07 3.73 10.05
C THR A 186 -3.81 4.79 9.24
N ALA A 187 -4.63 4.41 8.25
CA ALA A 187 -5.34 5.35 7.39
C ALA A 187 -6.86 5.37 7.62
N CYS A 188 -7.47 4.34 8.21
CA CYS A 188 -8.93 4.30 8.40
C CYS A 188 -9.36 4.97 9.70
N ARG A 189 -10.18 6.03 9.61
CA ARG A 189 -10.70 6.73 10.80
C ARG A 189 -11.89 6.03 11.47
N ASP A 190 -12.49 5.01 10.84
CA ASP A 190 -13.55 4.19 11.44
C ASP A 190 -12.98 3.17 12.43
N GLY A 191 -13.40 3.25 13.71
CA GLY A 191 -12.86 2.42 14.78
C GLY A 191 -13.20 0.94 14.64
N ASP A 192 -14.39 0.60 14.13
CA ASP A 192 -14.80 -0.79 13.97
C ASP A 192 -13.99 -1.48 12.88
N VAL A 193 -13.75 -0.78 11.76
CA VAL A 193 -12.91 -1.29 10.67
C VAL A 193 -11.45 -1.45 11.11
N ARG A 194 -10.90 -0.50 11.89
CA ARG A 194 -9.56 -0.67 12.48
C ARG A 194 -9.49 -1.88 13.40
N ASN A 195 -10.49 -2.07 14.26
CA ASN A 195 -10.52 -3.21 15.18
C ASN A 195 -10.64 -4.55 14.44
N ARG A 196 -11.37 -4.59 13.32
CA ARG A 196 -11.37 -5.73 12.39
C ARG A 196 -9.98 -5.98 11.81
N ALA A 197 -9.31 -4.95 11.30
CA ALA A 197 -7.96 -5.05 10.74
C ALA A 197 -6.94 -5.58 11.78
N ILE A 198 -6.98 -5.06 13.00
CA ILE A 198 -6.14 -5.51 14.13
C ILE A 198 -6.43 -6.98 14.46
N SER A 199 -7.70 -7.38 14.48
CA SER A 199 -8.09 -8.77 14.75
C SER A 199 -7.61 -9.71 13.64
N LEU A 200 -7.65 -9.26 12.39
CA LEU A 200 -7.11 -9.98 11.25
C LEU A 200 -5.58 -10.15 11.36
N LEU A 201 -4.82 -9.11 11.74
CA LEU A 201 -3.39 -9.25 12.01
C LEU A 201 -3.11 -10.32 13.08
N ARG A 202 -3.91 -10.38 14.16
CA ARG A 202 -3.76 -11.42 15.20
C ARG A 202 -4.01 -12.83 14.67
N SER A 203 -4.91 -13.02 13.70
CA SER A 203 -5.26 -14.35 13.18
C SER A 203 -4.24 -14.86 12.16
N ILE A 204 -3.62 -13.97 11.39
CA ILE A 204 -2.70 -14.32 10.30
C ILE A 204 -1.45 -15.09 10.78
N ARG A 205 -0.91 -14.76 11.96
CA ARG A 205 0.25 -15.45 12.60
C ARG A 205 1.43 -15.74 11.66
N ARG A 206 1.82 -14.74 10.86
CA ARG A 206 2.97 -14.85 9.96
C ARG A 206 3.84 -13.60 10.00
N ARG A 207 5.01 -13.70 9.36
CA ARG A 207 5.99 -12.63 9.20
C ARG A 207 6.31 -12.44 7.72
N GLU A 208 6.30 -11.19 7.26
CA GLU A 208 6.63 -10.77 5.89
C GLU A 208 7.72 -9.70 5.94
N GLY A 209 8.94 -10.06 5.56
CA GLY A 209 10.11 -9.19 5.68
C GLY A 209 10.32 -8.69 7.11
N VAL A 210 10.24 -7.37 7.29
CA VAL A 210 10.38 -6.68 8.59
C VAL A 210 9.09 -6.69 9.43
N PHE A 211 7.96 -7.09 8.85
CA PHE A 211 6.66 -7.05 9.49
C PHE A 211 6.31 -8.39 10.12
N ASP A 212 6.09 -8.40 11.43
CA ASP A 212 5.46 -9.51 12.14
C ASP A 212 4.00 -9.16 12.47
N SER A 213 3.07 -10.05 12.11
CA SER A 213 1.63 -9.81 12.29
C SER A 213 1.22 -9.59 13.75
N GLN A 214 1.86 -10.25 14.72
CA GLN A 214 1.54 -10.11 16.14
C GLN A 214 2.10 -8.81 16.72
N GLU A 215 3.32 -8.44 16.31
CA GLU A 215 3.93 -7.17 16.68
C GLU A 215 3.12 -5.99 16.13
N MET A 216 2.72 -6.05 14.86
CA MET A 216 1.86 -5.05 14.24
C MET A 216 0.51 -4.95 14.94
N ALA A 217 -0.16 -6.07 15.21
CA ALA A 217 -1.43 -6.06 15.95
C ALA A 217 -1.30 -5.39 17.31
N SER A 218 -0.20 -5.65 18.03
CA SER A 218 0.07 -5.06 19.35
C SER A 218 0.37 -3.57 19.26
N LEU A 219 1.12 -3.13 18.25
CA LEU A 219 1.39 -1.73 17.97
C LEU A 219 0.10 -0.96 17.66
N PHE A 220 -0.69 -1.45 16.71
CA PHE A 220 -1.92 -0.76 16.29
C PHE A 220 -3.03 -0.82 17.34
N SER A 221 -3.06 -1.84 18.20
CA SER A 221 -3.95 -1.85 19.38
C SER A 221 -3.65 -0.69 20.33
N ARG A 222 -2.36 -0.46 20.62
CA ARG A 222 -1.93 0.67 21.47
C ARG A 222 -2.28 2.01 20.81
N MET A 223 -2.04 2.13 19.51
CA MET A 223 -2.43 3.30 18.73
C MET A 223 -3.94 3.58 18.85
N ALA A 224 -4.78 2.55 18.64
CA ALA A 224 -6.23 2.67 18.76
C ALA A 224 -6.64 3.12 20.17
N SER A 225 -6.06 2.55 21.23
CA SER A 225 -6.36 2.95 22.61
C SER A 225 -6.03 4.42 22.90
N VAL A 226 -4.90 4.92 22.40
CA VAL A 226 -4.51 6.34 22.56
C VAL A 226 -5.47 7.28 21.82
N LEU A 227 -5.87 6.92 20.60
CA LEU A 227 -6.81 7.71 19.79
C LEU A 227 -8.22 7.71 20.38
N ASP A 228 -8.74 6.53 20.74
CA ASP A 228 -10.09 6.37 21.29
C ASP A 228 -10.19 7.00 22.69
N GLY A 229 -9.10 6.95 23.48
CA GLY A 229 -8.95 7.65 24.75
C GLY A 229 -8.71 9.15 24.62
N LYS A 230 -8.58 9.68 23.40
CA LYS A 230 -8.27 11.10 23.11
C LYS A 230 -6.98 11.60 23.77
N VAL A 231 -6.03 10.71 24.03
CA VAL A 231 -4.71 11.04 24.57
C VAL A 231 -3.85 11.72 23.50
N ALA A 232 -4.05 11.35 22.22
CA ALA A 232 -3.47 12.04 21.07
C ALA A 232 -4.48 12.16 19.92
N THR A 233 -4.21 13.05 18.97
CA THR A 233 -4.94 13.11 17.70
C THR A 233 -4.17 12.37 16.60
N TRP A 234 -4.84 12.10 15.49
CA TRP A 234 -4.23 11.46 14.31
C TRP A 234 -3.01 12.21 13.80
N GLU A 235 -3.09 13.54 13.79
CA GLU A 235 -2.04 14.42 13.29
C GLU A 235 -0.81 14.49 14.21
N ALA A 236 -0.97 14.12 15.49
CA ALA A 236 0.11 14.10 16.46
C ALA A 236 0.92 12.79 16.44
N LEU A 237 0.38 11.73 15.84
CA LEU A 237 1.05 10.44 15.78
C LEU A 237 2.02 10.39 14.59
N PRO A 238 3.28 9.98 14.80
CA PRO A 238 4.22 9.88 13.70
C PRO A 238 3.86 8.70 12.80
N TRP A 239 4.12 8.87 11.50
CA TRP A 239 4.14 7.76 10.57
C TRP A 239 5.37 6.87 10.84
N GLY A 240 5.26 5.59 10.47
CA GLY A 240 6.34 4.62 10.60
C GLY A 240 6.24 3.79 11.88
N ALA A 241 6.37 2.47 11.75
CA ALA A 241 6.18 1.54 12.87
C ALA A 241 7.13 1.80 14.06
N THR A 242 8.41 2.06 13.80
CA THR A 242 9.41 2.31 14.85
C THR A 242 9.16 3.62 15.59
N ARG A 243 8.94 4.71 14.86
CA ARG A 243 8.64 6.04 15.43
C ARG A 243 7.34 6.02 16.21
N LEU A 244 6.30 5.38 15.66
CA LEU A 244 5.02 5.20 16.33
C LEU A 244 5.19 4.41 17.63
N SER A 245 5.95 3.32 17.62
CA SER A 245 6.18 2.53 18.83
C SER A 245 6.88 3.33 19.93
N LEU A 246 7.86 4.17 19.56
CA LEU A 246 8.55 5.05 20.52
C LEU A 246 7.60 6.08 21.12
N GLU A 247 6.79 6.73 20.28
CA GLU A 247 5.86 7.77 20.74
C GLU A 247 4.74 7.20 21.61
N LEU A 248 4.17 6.06 21.24
CA LEU A 248 3.15 5.40 22.06
C LEU A 248 3.70 4.97 23.43
N SER A 249 4.99 4.59 23.51
CA SER A 249 5.63 4.26 24.78
C SER A 249 5.78 5.50 25.68
N ARG A 250 6.08 6.66 25.09
CA ARG A 250 6.12 7.93 25.85
C ARG A 250 4.74 8.34 26.37
N LEU A 251 3.71 8.19 25.55
CA LEU A 251 2.34 8.55 25.95
C LEU A 251 1.81 7.67 27.08
N SER A 252 2.18 6.38 27.10
CA SER A 252 1.79 5.47 28.20
C SER A 252 2.48 5.78 29.53
N ASP A 253 3.65 6.43 29.52
CA ASP A 253 4.37 6.80 30.76
C ASP A 253 3.79 8.07 31.41
N THR A 254 2.93 8.80 30.71
CA THR A 254 2.35 10.08 31.16
C THR A 254 0.92 9.98 31.68
N SER A 255 0.30 8.80 31.56
CA SER A 255 -1.08 8.48 31.98
C SER A 255 -1.13 7.65 33.24
#